data_AF-A0A6I7WM74-F1
#
_entry.id   AF-A0A6I7WM74-F1
#
_cell.length_a   1.000
_cell.length_b   1.000
_cell.length_c   1.000
_cell.angle_alpha   90.00
_cell.angle_beta   90.00
_cell.angle_gamma   90.00
#
_symmetry.space_group_name_H-M   'P 1'
#
loop_
_entity.id
_entity.type
_entity.pdbx_description
1 polymer ?
#
loop_
_entity_poly.entity_id
_entity_poly.type
_entity_poly.pdbx_seq_one_letter_code
_entity_poly.pdbx_strand_id
1 'polypeptide(L)'
;PGCLGLDAMWQLVGFYLGWKGGPGKGRALGVGEVKFTGQVLPTAKKVTYRIQLKRVIMRKLVMGIADATMEVDGKVIYTAKDLRVGLFTNTTDF
;
A
#
# COMPACT_ATOMS: atom_id res chain seq x y z
N PRO A 1 -13.12 8.49 1.34
CA PRO A 1 -12.62 8.81 -0.02
C PRO A 1 -11.83 7.63 -0.62
N GLY A 2 -11.94 7.37 -1.92
CA GLY A 2 -11.22 6.24 -2.56
C GLY A 2 -9.69 6.33 -2.41
N CYS A 3 -9.13 7.54 -2.52
CA CYS A 3 -7.70 7.80 -2.33
C CYS A 3 -7.17 7.40 -0.94
N LEU A 4 -7.97 7.51 0.12
CA LEU A 4 -7.55 7.11 1.47
C LEU A 4 -7.47 5.58 1.62
N GLY A 5 -8.35 4.85 0.93
CA GLY A 5 -8.27 3.40 0.87
C GLY A 5 -7.04 2.92 0.10
N LEU A 6 -6.67 3.63 -0.98
CA LEU A 6 -5.42 3.37 -1.70
C LEU A 6 -4.19 3.71 -0.84
N ASP A 7 -4.24 4.83 -0.11
CA ASP A 7 -3.15 5.25 0.76
C ASP A 7 -2.87 4.25 1.89
N ALA A 8 -3.91 3.71 2.52
CA ALA A 8 -3.76 2.64 3.51
C ALA A 8 -3.01 1.41 2.95
N MET A 9 -3.15 1.09 1.66
CA MET A 9 -2.39 0.01 1.04
C MET A 9 -0.89 0.35 0.96
N TRP A 10 -0.53 1.58 0.55
CA TRP A 10 0.87 2.02 0.57
C TRP A 10 1.43 2.07 1.99
N GLN A 11 0.65 2.57 2.96
CA GLN A 11 1.07 2.59 4.36
C GLN A 11 1.41 1.18 4.86
N LEU A 12 0.60 0.17 4.56
CA LEU A 12 0.86 -1.21 4.98
C LEU A 12 2.10 -1.82 4.31
N VAL A 13 2.35 -1.50 3.03
CA VAL A 13 3.60 -1.91 2.37
C VAL A 13 4.81 -1.24 3.02
N GLY A 14 4.74 0.06 3.29
CA GLY A 14 5.81 0.81 3.96
C GLY A 14 6.06 0.32 5.40
N PHE A 15 4.99 0.07 6.15
CA PHE A 15 5.05 -0.53 7.47
C PHE A 15 5.76 -1.89 7.43
N TYR A 16 5.42 -2.75 6.47
CA TYR A 16 6.09 -4.05 6.32
C TYR A 16 7.60 -3.90 6.06
N LEU A 17 8.02 -2.92 5.24
CA LEU A 17 9.44 -2.68 5.00
C LEU A 17 10.18 -2.26 6.28
N GLY A 18 9.58 -1.38 7.07
CA GLY A 18 10.11 -0.98 8.37
C GLY A 18 10.13 -2.15 9.36
N TRP A 19 9.05 -2.93 9.42
CA TRP A 19 8.93 -4.13 10.25
C TRP A 19 9.99 -5.19 9.91
N LYS A 20 10.35 -5.32 8.63
CA LYS A 20 11.43 -6.20 8.15
C LYS A 20 12.84 -5.66 8.47
N GLY A 21 12.95 -4.53 9.17
CA GLY A 21 14.22 -3.90 9.55
C GLY A 21 14.79 -2.95 8.49
N GLY A 22 13.99 -2.50 7.52
CA GLY A 22 14.42 -1.52 6.53
C GLY A 22 14.65 -0.14 7.16
N PRO A 23 15.83 0.48 7.00
CA PRO A 23 16.08 1.83 7.48
C PRO A 23 15.47 2.88 6.55
N GLY A 24 15.11 4.04 7.11
CA GLY A 24 14.71 5.23 6.36
C GLY A 24 13.22 5.60 6.47
N LYS A 25 12.86 6.70 5.81
CA LYS A 25 11.50 7.26 5.78
C LYS A 25 10.75 6.73 4.57
N GLY A 26 9.50 6.31 4.75
CA GLY A 26 8.67 5.76 3.69
C GLY A 26 8.19 6.81 2.67
N ARG A 27 8.18 6.43 1.39
CA ARG A 27 7.56 7.18 0.29
C ARG A 27 6.82 6.22 -0.63
N ALA A 28 5.55 6.51 -0.90
CA ALA A 28 4.83 5.87 -1.99
C ALA A 28 5.44 6.32 -3.32
N LEU A 29 5.76 5.37 -4.19
CA LEU A 29 6.37 5.61 -5.51
C LEU A 29 5.34 5.43 -6.64
N GLY A 30 4.08 5.15 -6.28
CA GLY A 30 2.97 5.00 -7.20
C GLY A 30 2.36 3.60 -7.20
N VAL A 31 1.49 3.39 -8.17
CA VAL A 31 0.70 2.18 -8.40
C VAL A 31 0.66 1.93 -9.91
N GLY A 32 0.64 0.66 -10.33
CA GLY A 32 0.49 0.31 -11.74
C GLY A 32 -0.95 0.50 -12.20
N GLU A 33 -1.86 -0.29 -11.62
CA GLU A 33 -3.30 -0.22 -11.93
C GLU A 33 -4.10 -0.06 -10.63
N VAL A 34 -5.12 0.78 -10.66
CA VAL A 34 -6.10 0.90 -9.59
C VAL A 34 -7.51 0.84 -10.17
N LYS A 35 -8.37 0.06 -9.53
CA LYS A 35 -9.80 -0.03 -9.88
C LYS A 35 -10.65 0.22 -8.64
N PHE A 36 -11.64 1.09 -8.80
CA PHE A 36 -12.67 1.36 -7.81
C PHE A 36 -14.02 0.91 -8.36
N THR A 37 -14.58 -0.18 -7.82
CA THR A 37 -15.84 -0.78 -8.29
C THR A 37 -16.95 -0.71 -7.25
N GLY A 38 -16.73 0.02 -6.15
CA GLY A 38 -17.69 0.19 -5.07
C GLY A 38 -17.30 1.36 -4.16
N GLN A 39 -17.97 1.47 -3.02
CA GLN A 39 -17.78 2.58 -2.08
C GLN A 39 -17.99 2.11 -0.64
N VAL A 40 -17.43 2.88 0.31
CA VAL A 40 -17.69 2.72 1.74
C VAL A 40 -18.75 3.73 2.14
N LEU A 41 -19.92 3.25 2.57
CA LEU A 41 -21.00 4.08 3.08
C LEU A 41 -20.85 4.27 4.60
N PRO A 42 -21.46 5.31 5.21
CA PRO A 42 -21.44 5.50 6.66
C PRO A 42 -22.03 4.35 7.48
N THR A 43 -22.84 3.49 6.86
CA THR A 43 -23.46 2.30 7.47
C THR A 43 -22.55 1.07 7.48
N ALA A 44 -21.41 1.11 6.79
CA ALA A 44 -20.46 0.01 6.74
C ALA A 44 -19.78 -0.21 8.10
N LYS A 45 -19.46 -1.47 8.43
CA LYS A 45 -18.91 -1.81 9.75
C LYS A 45 -17.40 -2.00 9.75
N LYS A 46 -16.85 -2.64 8.72
CA LYS A 46 -15.42 -2.97 8.66
C LYS A 46 -14.87 -2.89 7.26
N VAL A 47 -13.73 -2.21 7.13
CA VAL A 47 -12.87 -2.27 5.95
C VAL A 47 -11.73 -3.25 6.24
N THR A 48 -11.42 -4.13 5.29
CA THR A 48 -10.30 -5.08 5.39
C THR A 48 -9.35 -4.86 4.22
N TYR A 49 -8.07 -4.67 4.51
CA TYR A 49 -7.01 -4.58 3.50
C TYR A 49 -6.27 -5.91 3.43
N ARG A 50 -6.07 -6.44 2.22
CA ARG A 50 -5.22 -7.61 1.98
C ARG A 50 -4.08 -7.20 1.08
N ILE A 51 -2.86 -7.38 1.57
CA ILE A 51 -1.64 -7.01 0.86
C ILE A 51 -0.88 -8.28 0.50
N GLN A 52 -0.63 -8.48 -0.79
CA GLN A 52 0.18 -9.58 -1.31
C GLN A 52 1.50 -9.01 -1.85
N LEU A 53 2.58 -9.19 -1.10
CA LEU A 53 3.91 -8.78 -1.54
C LEU A 53 4.34 -9.64 -2.74
N LYS A 54 4.70 -8.97 -3.83
CA LYS A 54 5.26 -9.61 -5.04
C LYS A 54 6.78 -9.64 -5.00
N ARG A 55 7.39 -8.54 -4.55
CA ARG A 55 8.84 -8.40 -4.47
C ARG A 55 9.23 -7.50 -3.31
N VAL A 56 10.26 -7.89 -2.58
CA VAL A 56 10.84 -7.10 -1.48
C VAL A 56 12.35 -7.02 -1.70
N ILE A 57 12.88 -5.81 -1.76
CA ILE A 57 14.31 -5.53 -1.95
C ILE A 57 14.82 -4.89 -0.65
N MET A 58 15.78 -5.56 0.02
CA MET A 58 16.38 -5.12 1.28
C MET A 58 17.90 -4.95 1.10
N ARG A 59 18.30 -4.01 0.24
CA ARG A 59 19.72 -3.69 -0.04
C ARG A 59 19.93 -2.19 0.10
N LYS A 60 20.89 -1.61 -0.65
CA LYS A 60 21.13 -0.15 -0.72
C LYS A 60 19.85 0.63 -1.06
N LEU A 61 19.00 0.07 -1.92
CA LEU A 61 17.62 0.52 -2.11
C LEU A 61 16.70 -0.43 -1.33
N VAL A 62 15.86 0.13 -0.46
CA VAL A 62 14.80 -0.60 0.24
C VAL A 62 13.48 -0.31 -0.46
N MET A 63 12.83 -1.33 -1.00
CA MET A 63 11.60 -1.18 -1.77
C MET A 63 10.70 -2.41 -1.69
N GLY A 64 9.40 -2.17 -1.58
CA GLY A 64 8.34 -3.17 -1.64
C GLY A 64 7.46 -2.97 -2.87
N ILE A 65 7.13 -4.09 -3.53
CA ILE A 65 6.14 -4.15 -4.61
C ILE A 65 5.04 -5.12 -4.20
N ALA A 66 3.78 -4.68 -4.28
CA ALA A 66 2.65 -5.47 -3.83
C ALA A 66 1.41 -5.31 -4.72
N ASP A 67 0.60 -6.36 -4.77
CA ASP A 67 -0.79 -6.25 -5.16
C ASP A 67 -1.65 -6.15 -3.89
N ALA A 68 -2.81 -5.52 -3.97
CA ALA A 68 -3.71 -5.38 -2.83
C ALA A 68 -5.18 -5.38 -3.22
N THR A 69 -6.01 -5.78 -2.27
CA THR A 69 -7.46 -5.60 -2.32
C THR A 69 -7.97 -4.89 -1.07
N MET A 70 -9.05 -4.13 -1.22
CA MET A 70 -9.82 -3.59 -0.10
C MET A 70 -11.24 -4.13 -0.16
N GLU A 71 -11.67 -4.72 0.95
CA GLU A 71 -13.01 -5.21 1.18
C GLU A 71 -13.78 -4.26 2.11
N VAL A 72 -15.08 -4.07 1.86
CA VAL A 72 -16.02 -3.51 2.83
C VAL A 72 -17.03 -4.58 3.20
N ASP A 73 -17.11 -4.91 4.49
CA ASP A 73 -18.00 -5.94 5.03
C ASP A 73 -17.94 -7.28 4.25
N GLY A 74 -16.73 -7.67 3.84
CA GLY A 74 -16.46 -8.93 3.12
C GLY A 74 -16.55 -8.86 1.60
N LYS A 75 -16.97 -7.73 1.02
CA LYS A 75 -17.03 -7.54 -0.44
C LYS A 75 -15.85 -6.73 -0.95
N VAL A 76 -15.06 -7.28 -1.88
CA VAL A 76 -13.97 -6.55 -2.56
C VAL A 76 -14.57 -5.40 -3.37
N ILE A 77 -14.08 -4.19 -3.10
CA ILE A 77 -14.50 -2.98 -3.83
C ILE A 77 -13.33 -2.27 -4.50
N TYR A 78 -12.10 -2.39 -3.98
CA TYR A 78 -10.91 -1.83 -4.61
C TYR A 78 -9.88 -2.93 -4.90
N THR A 79 -9.17 -2.77 -6.01
CA THR A 79 -7.99 -3.57 -6.33
C THR A 79 -6.87 -2.65 -6.79
N ALA A 80 -5.65 -2.91 -6.32
CA ALA A 80 -4.44 -2.23 -6.75
C ALA A 80 -3.40 -3.27 -7.19
N LYS A 81 -2.75 -2.99 -8.33
CA LYS A 81 -1.66 -3.80 -8.88
C LYS A 81 -0.37 -3.00 -8.88
N ASP A 82 0.73 -3.66 -8.53
CA ASP A 82 2.07 -3.07 -8.55
C ASP A 82 2.17 -1.77 -7.73
N LEU A 83 1.61 -1.77 -6.52
CA LEU A 83 1.89 -0.76 -5.50
C LEU A 83 3.39 -0.75 -5.22
N ARG A 84 4.02 0.43 -5.23
CA ARG A 84 5.45 0.60 -4.95
C ARG A 84 5.66 1.54 -3.78
N VAL A 85 6.46 1.11 -2.81
CA VAL A 85 6.88 1.93 -1.67
C VAL A 85 8.38 1.74 -1.46
N GLY A 86 9.10 2.84 -1.26
CA GLY A 86 10.52 2.84 -0.91
C GLY A 86 10.77 3.41 0.47
N LEU A 87 11.87 3.00 1.12
CA LEU A 87 12.41 3.68 2.29
C LEU A 87 13.71 4.40 1.92
N PHE A 88 13.84 5.65 2.38
CA PHE A 88 14.96 6.52 2.04
C PHE A 88 15.56 7.12 3.31
N THR A 89 16.87 6.98 3.49
CA THR A 89 17.60 7.55 4.64
C THR A 89 17.79 9.05 4.52
N ASN A 90 17.80 9.58 3.30
CA ASN A 90 17.77 11.00 2.98
C ASN A 90 16.62 11.26 2.00
N THR A 91 15.80 12.29 2.28
CA THR A 91 14.64 12.67 1.46
C THR A 91 14.73 14.11 0.96
N THR A 92 15.92 14.74 0.98
CA THR A 92 16.09 16.13 0.55
C THR A 92 15.90 16.31 -0.95
N ASP A 93 16.23 15.29 -1.76
CA ASP A 93 16.17 15.34 -3.23
C ASP A 93 14.86 14.76 -3.81
N PHE A 94 13.83 14.63 -2.98
CA PHE A 94 12.52 14.08 -3.35
C PHE A 94 11.52 15.16 -3.75
#